data_AF-W0PLB6-F1
#
_entry.id   AF-W0PLB6-F1
#
_cell.length_a   1.000
_cell.length_b   1.000
_cell.length_c   1.000
_cell.angle_alpha   90.00
_cell.angle_beta   90.00
_cell.angle_gamma   90.00
#
_symmetry.space_group_name_H-M   'P 1'
#
loop_
_entity.id
_entity.type
_entity.pdbx_description
1 polymer ?
#
loop_
_entity_poly.entity_id
_entity_poly.type
_entity_poly.pdbx_seq_one_letter_code
_entity_poly.pdbx_strand_id
1 'polypeptide(L)' 'MAQDAMDGVRKFVHSVAVIVATLNKGMHEIINDTAFQKKLIDQGIEPMGGTPDELAKRIDNEVKQFGQLVKQINLKVE' A
#
# COMPACT_ATOMS: atom_id res chain seq x y z
N MET A 1 17.23 -30.44 8.65
CA MET A 1 16.71 -30.32 7.26
C MET A 1 15.35 -29.61 7.21
N ALA A 2 14.26 -30.16 7.76
CA ALA A 2 12.96 -29.48 7.72
C ALA A 2 12.91 -28.19 8.58
N GLN A 3 13.52 -28.22 9.77
CA GLN A 3 13.56 -27.07 10.68
C GLN A 3 14.36 -25.89 10.09
N ASP A 4 15.55 -26.17 9.54
CA ASP A 4 16.44 -25.15 8.97
C ASP A 4 15.77 -24.39 7.80
N ALA A 5 14.99 -25.10 6.97
CA ALA A 5 14.23 -24.51 5.87
C ALA A 5 13.12 -23.56 6.39
N MET A 6 12.39 -23.98 7.42
CA MET A 6 11.34 -23.15 8.03
C MET A 6 11.92 -21.92 8.73
N ASP A 7 13.10 -22.04 9.34
CA ASP A 7 13.80 -20.92 9.96
C ASP A 7 14.28 -19.89 8.92
N GLY A 8 14.74 -20.36 7.75
CA GLY A 8 15.06 -19.49 6.61
C GLY A 8 13.86 -18.70 6.11
N VAL A 9 12.71 -19.36 5.92
CA VAL A 9 11.45 -18.70 5.50
C VAL A 9 11.00 -17.68 6.55
N ARG A 10 11.05 -18.02 7.84
CA ARG A 10 10.68 -17.10 8.93
C ARG A 10 11.56 -15.85 8.91
N LYS A 11 12.88 -16.01 8.76
CA LYS A 11 13.82 -14.89 8.70
C LYS A 11 13.53 -13.97 7.52
N PHE A 12 13.24 -14.55 6.35
CA PHE A 12 12.87 -13.78 5.17
C PHE A 12 11.58 -12.97 5.40
N VAL A 13 10.50 -13.63 5.85
CA VAL A 13 9.22 -12.95 6.13
C VAL A 13 9.39 -11.84 7.16
N HIS A 14 10.15 -12.09 8.23
CA HIS A 14 10.46 -11.06 9.23
C HIS A 14 11.21 -9.87 8.62
N SER A 15 12.21 -10.12 7.78
CA SER A 15 12.97 -9.04 7.12
C SER A 15 12.10 -8.17 6.21
N VAL A 16 11.16 -8.79 5.47
CA VAL A 16 10.19 -8.06 4.63
C VAL A 16 9.29 -7.17 5.49
N ALA A 17 8.78 -7.68 6.61
CA ALA A 17 7.95 -6.90 7.53
C ALA A 17 8.67 -5.68 8.11
N VAL A 18 9.95 -5.82 8.47
CA VAL A 18 10.78 -4.71 8.97
C VAL A 18 11.01 -3.64 7.91
N ILE A 19 11.26 -4.04 6.66
CA ILE A 19 11.44 -3.11 5.54
C ILE A 19 10.15 -2.31 5.30
N VAL A 20 9.01 -2.99 5.26
CA VAL A 20 7.69 -2.36 5.08
C VAL A 20 7.41 -1.36 6.20
N ALA A 21 7.66 -1.73 7.46
CA ALA A 21 7.47 -0.84 8.60
C ALA A 21 8.36 0.41 8.52
N THR A 22 9.62 0.23 8.11
CA THR A 22 10.58 1.33 7.94
C THR A 22 10.13 2.30 6.86
N LEU A 23 9.71 1.78 5.70
CA LEU A 23 9.22 2.60 4.60
C LEU A 23 7.95 3.37 4.99
N ASN A 24 6.98 2.69 5.62
CA ASN A 24 5.76 3.35 6.06
C ASN A 24 6.07 4.49 7.04
N LYS A 25 6.96 4.26 8.01
CA LYS A 25 7.36 5.32 8.94
C LYS A 25 7.89 6.56 8.21
N GLY A 26 8.82 6.38 7.27
CA GLY A 26 9.37 7.50 6.50
C GLY A 26 8.31 8.20 5.63
N MET A 27 7.40 7.44 5.01
CA MET A 27 6.29 8.01 4.25
C MET A 27 5.33 8.80 5.15
N HIS A 28 5.01 8.28 6.34
CA HIS A 28 4.14 8.93 7.31
C HIS A 28 4.73 10.26 7.78
N GLU A 29 6.03 10.32 8.03
CA GLU A 29 6.71 11.57 8.39
C GLU A 29 6.57 12.62 7.28
N ILE A 30 6.80 12.25 6.01
CA ILE A 30 6.70 13.17 4.87
C ILE A 30 5.25 13.61 4.63
N ILE A 31 4.30 12.68 4.65
CA ILE A 31 2.88 12.99 4.38
C ILE A 31 2.28 13.90 5.45
N ASN A 32 2.78 13.87 6.69
CA ASN A 32 2.34 14.76 7.76
C ASN A 32 3.11 16.09 7.83
N ASP A 33 4.12 16.29 7.00
CA ASP A 33 4.80 17.58 6.92
C ASP A 33 3.87 18.64 6.31
N THR A 34 3.68 19.76 7.02
CA THR A 34 2.71 20.79 6.63
C THR A 34 3.07 21.47 5.31
N ALA A 35 4.37 21.72 5.06
CA ALA A 35 4.79 22.35 3.81
C ALA A 35 4.60 21.40 2.62
N PHE A 36 4.86 20.11 2.82
CA PHE A 36 4.61 19.07 1.84
C PHE A 36 3.11 18.92 1.54
N GLN A 37 2.25 18.84 2.57
CA GLN A 37 0.80 18.80 2.40
C GLN A 37 0.31 20.01 1.62
N LYS A 38 0.76 21.22 1.97
CA LYS A 38 0.39 22.43 1.23
C LYS A 38 0.76 22.33 -0.24
N LYS A 39 1.96 21.84 -0.57
CA LYS A 39 2.39 21.67 -1.97
C LYS A 39 1.49 20.68 -2.73
N LEU A 40 1.02 19.61 -2.09
CA LEU A 40 0.09 18.66 -2.71
C LEU A 40 -1.29 19.28 -2.90
N ILE A 41 -1.82 19.94 -1.87
CA ILE A 41 -3.14 20.59 -1.90
C ILE A 41 -3.18 21.71 -2.95
N ASP A 42 -2.12 22.51 -3.06
CA ASP A 42 -2.00 23.58 -4.07
C ASP A 42 -2.02 23.02 -5.51
N GLN A 43 -1.72 21.72 -5.69
CA GLN A 43 -1.83 21.00 -6.97
C GLN A 43 -3.14 20.20 -7.11
N GLY A 44 -4.06 20.32 -6.16
CA GLY A 44 -5.32 19.57 -6.14
C GLY A 44 -5.15 18.10 -5.73
N ILE A 45 -4.06 17.74 -5.06
CA ILE A 45 -3.77 16.39 -4.58
C ILE A 45 -4.09 16.30 -3.09
N GLU A 46 -4.96 15.36 -2.72
CA GLU A 46 -5.24 15.03 -1.33
C GLU A 46 -4.16 14.10 -0.76
N PRO A 47 -3.41 14.52 0.29
CA PRO A 47 -2.43 13.66 0.93
C PRO A 47 -3.14 12.54 1.72
N MET A 48 -2.82 11.28 1.41
CA MET A 48 -3.36 10.11 2.11
C MET A 48 -2.26 9.32 2.79
N GLY A 49 -2.26 9.32 4.13
CA GLY A 49 -1.46 8.39 4.94
C GLY A 49 -2.23 7.11 5.27
N GLY A 50 -1.64 6.28 6.14
CA GLY A 50 -2.30 5.08 6.67
C GLY A 50 -1.31 3.99 7.04
N THR A 51 -1.85 2.83 7.43
CA THR A 51 -1.11 1.60 7.66
C THR A 51 -0.97 0.78 6.37
N PRO A 52 -0.01 -0.16 6.28
CA PRO A 52 0.13 -1.01 5.10
C PRO A 52 -1.10 -1.89 4.88
N ASP A 53 -1.75 -2.32 5.97
CA ASP A 53 -2.97 -3.13 5.93
C ASP A 53 -4.17 -2.32 5.40
N GLU A 54 -4.28 -1.04 5.74
CA GLU A 54 -5.31 -0.15 5.18
C GLU A 54 -5.11 0.04 3.67
N LEU A 55 -3.86 0.22 3.21
CA LEU A 55 -3.56 0.29 1.78
C LEU A 55 -3.89 -1.03 1.07
N ALA A 56 -3.52 -2.18 1.65
CA ALA A 56 -3.82 -3.48 1.09
C ALA A 56 -5.34 -3.71 0.96
N LYS A 57 -6.11 -3.36 2.00
CA LYS A 57 -7.58 -3.41 1.99
C LYS A 57 -8.16 -2.50 0.91
N ARG A 58 -7.64 -1.27 0.75
CA ARG A 58 -8.12 -0.35 -0.28
C ARG A 58 -7.92 -0.91 -1.67
N ILE A 59 -6.72 -1.42 -1.97
CA ILE A 59 -6.42 -2.05 -3.27
C ILE A 59 -7.37 -3.21 -3.54
N ASP A 60 -7.54 -4.13 -2.58
CA ASP A 60 -8.44 -5.27 -2.74
C ASP A 60 -9.89 -4.83 -3.01
N ASN A 61 -10.38 -3.83 -2.27
CA ASN A 61 -11.72 -3.29 -2.45
C ASN A 61 -11.90 -2.62 -3.82
N GLU A 62 -10.97 -1.75 -4.22
CA GLU A 62 -11.02 -1.02 -5.49
C GLU A 62 -10.93 -1.99 -6.69
N VAL A 63 -10.02 -2.96 -6.64
CA VAL A 63 -9.90 -3.99 -7.68
C VAL A 63 -11.19 -4.78 -7.82
N LYS A 64 -11.84 -5.16 -6.72
CA LYS A 64 -13.14 -5.84 -6.76
C LYS A 64 -14.24 -4.96 -7.33
N GLN A 65 -14.36 -3.72 -6.85
CA GLN A 65 -15.41 -2.79 -7.27
C GLN A 65 -15.29 -2.44 -8.75
N PHE A 66 -14.11 -2.00 -9.20
CA PHE A 66 -13.90 -1.66 -10.60
C PHE A 66 -13.93 -2.90 -11.50
N GLY A 67 -13.42 -4.03 -11.04
CA GLY A 67 -13.50 -5.29 -11.78
C GLY A 67 -14.93 -5.77 -11.99
N GLN A 68 -15.82 -5.58 -11.00
CA GLN A 68 -17.25 -5.84 -11.15
C GLN A 68 -17.87 -4.87 -12.16
N LEU A 69 -17.58 -3.57 -12.04
CA LEU A 69 -18.11 -2.55 -12.94
C LEU A 69 -17.75 -2.82 -14.41
N VAL A 70 -16.47 -3.09 -14.69
CA VAL A 70 -15.96 -3.41 -16.05
C VAL A 70 -16.76 -4.55 -16.68
N LYS A 71 -17.02 -5.62 -15.91
CA LYS A 71 -17.80 -6.78 -16.38
C LYS A 71 -19.27 -6.41 -16.60
N GLN A 72 -19.87 -5.62 -15.71
CA GLN A 72 -21.28 -5.21 -15.81
C GLN A 72 -21.54 -4.37 -17.06
N ILE A 73 -20.62 -3.46 -17.42
CA ILE A 73 -20.78 -2.58 -18.58
C ILE A 73 -20.14 -3.12 -19.86
N ASN A 74 -19.55 -4.33 -19.82
CA ASN A 74 -18.81 -4.95 -20.92
C ASN A 74 -17.72 -4.03 -21.50
N LEU A 75 -17.03 -3.28 -20.63
CA LEU A 75 -15.94 -2.39 -21.04
C LEU A 75 -14.72 -3.24 -21.44
N LYS A 76 -14.11 -2.89 -22.58
CA LYS A 76 -12.85 -3.45 -23.05
C LYS A 76 -11.83 -2.32 -23.16
N VAL A 77 -10.59 -2.60 -22.77
CA VAL A 77 -9.47 -1.70 -23.00
C VAL A 77 -8.96 -1.96 -24.43
N GLU A 78 -8.70 -0.91 -25.19
CA GLU A 78 -8.14 -0.99 -26.56
C GLU A 78 -6.66 -1.40 -26.57
#